data_AF-T1FFM3-F1
#
_entry.id   AF-T1FFM3-F1
#
_cell.length_a   1.000
_cell.length_b   1.000
_cell.length_c   1.000
_cell.angle_alpha   90.00
_cell.angle_beta   90.00
_cell.angle_gamma   90.00
#
_symmetry.space_group_name_H-M   'P 1'
#
loop_
_entity.id
_entity.type
_entity.pdbx_description
1 polymer ?
#
loop_
_entity_poly.entity_id
_entity_poly.type
_entity_poly.pdbx_seq_one_letter_code
_entity_poly.pdbx_strand_id
1 'polypeptide(L)'
;MLKNSYHIVILYLILTSKLCECLKCFTKFENYCACDTNFNKSEFSTFSYWDGLFLCSFKCSQTHHCVAYNFWSESNQCQLFNKRLKKFSVVTNCQYYFKEGGSVNNRSLEFSVDNFLIEFYINGENISVAKNFQGAKVWATVKTYKNLPDELYSVAVLFYNDGGPGGMIAKSSDGYVLTDGSWKCTDTFYEGWQKLDYNDSFWSDAIVGRRQTYVNSYPIGEPAKWISERGDCYDCHAYFYCKKNFIRMYILVICFLNFLIITTTTRATSNCFRRFEENGVGFCSCDRHAEKVVLSMFTSGQALTLCWMKCSQSSSCGLIAKTSDNYILTNSTWKCINDFYDGWFQVDYDDLFWPEAVVGFKQKKKGSLISVELLDAQWIVGPENCDNCTSDFYCRKKDIGWVTSGTC
;
A
#
# COMPACT_ATOMS: atom_id res chain seq x y z
N MET A 1 2.48 20.45 -30.65
CA MET A 1 3.36 19.92 -29.58
C MET A 1 2.66 18.96 -28.61
N LEU A 2 1.37 19.12 -28.29
CA LEU A 2 0.65 18.26 -27.32
C LEU A 2 0.45 16.78 -27.73
N LYS A 3 0.40 16.45 -29.02
CA LYS A 3 0.22 15.05 -29.48
C LYS A 3 1.43 14.14 -29.23
N ASN A 4 2.65 14.68 -29.16
CA ASN A 4 3.85 13.87 -28.92
C ASN A 4 4.02 13.50 -27.44
N SER A 5 3.50 14.31 -26.51
CA SER A 5 3.57 14.01 -25.07
C SER A 5 2.70 12.81 -24.70
N TYR A 6 1.54 12.62 -25.35
CA TYR A 6 0.62 11.53 -25.02
C TYR A 6 1.20 10.14 -25.33
N HIS A 7 1.92 10.00 -26.45
CA HIS A 7 2.58 8.76 -26.81
C HIS A 7 3.75 8.41 -25.89
N ILE A 8 4.48 9.42 -25.39
CA ILE A 8 5.57 9.22 -24.44
C ILE A 8 5.03 8.73 -23.09
N VAL A 9 3.93 9.31 -22.60
CA VAL A 9 3.30 8.87 -21.34
C VAL A 9 2.74 7.44 -21.44
N ILE A 10 2.11 7.08 -22.56
CA ILE A 10 1.59 5.72 -22.76
C ILE A 10 2.72 4.69 -22.85
N LEU A 11 3.79 4.98 -23.60
CA LEU A 11 4.95 4.08 -23.67
C LEU A 11 5.61 3.93 -22.30
N TYR A 12 5.72 5.02 -21.54
CA TYR A 12 6.28 5.00 -20.19
C TYR A 12 5.42 4.17 -19.23
N LEU A 13 4.10 4.33 -19.26
CA LEU A 13 3.16 3.54 -18.44
C LEU A 13 3.23 2.03 -18.76
N ILE A 14 3.33 1.66 -20.05
CA ILE A 14 3.49 0.27 -20.51
C ILE A 14 4.85 -0.31 -20.08
N LEU A 15 5.92 0.49 -20.09
CA LEU A 15 7.24 0.10 -19.60
C LEU A 15 7.23 -0.08 -18.08
N THR A 16 6.58 0.81 -17.32
CA THR A 16 6.47 0.70 -15.85
C THR A 16 5.57 -0.44 -15.41
N SER A 17 4.50 -0.77 -16.16
CA SER A 17 3.62 -1.89 -15.81
C SER A 17 4.32 -3.24 -16.00
N LYS A 18 5.14 -3.39 -17.06
CA LYS A 18 5.95 -4.62 -17.26
C LYS A 18 7.08 -4.78 -16.24
N LEU A 19 7.61 -3.68 -15.69
CA LEU A 19 8.62 -3.73 -14.62
C LEU A 19 8.03 -4.14 -13.26
N CYS A 20 6.72 -4.03 -13.09
CA CYS A 20 6.02 -4.30 -11.84
C CYS A 20 5.74 -5.80 -11.60
N GLU A 21 5.68 -6.61 -12.66
CA GLU A 21 5.30 -8.03 -12.59
C GLU A 21 6.41 -8.98 -12.10
N CYS A 22 7.58 -8.48 -11.67
CA CYS A 22 8.76 -9.34 -11.45
C CYS A 22 9.55 -9.07 -10.15
N LEU A 23 9.00 -8.35 -9.18
CA LEU A 23 9.70 -8.12 -7.91
C LEU A 23 9.60 -9.34 -6.99
N LYS A 24 10.58 -10.24 -7.13
CA LYS A 24 10.83 -11.36 -6.21
C LYS A 24 11.23 -10.83 -4.83
N CYS A 25 10.65 -11.42 -3.78
CA CYS A 25 11.00 -11.13 -2.40
C CYS A 25 12.14 -12.05 -1.95
N PHE A 26 13.05 -11.54 -1.12
CA PHE A 26 14.17 -12.32 -0.59
C PHE A 26 14.26 -12.19 0.92
N THR A 27 14.46 -13.33 1.57
CA THR A 27 14.58 -13.45 3.02
C THR A 27 16.05 -13.63 3.38
N LYS A 28 16.50 -12.91 4.42
CA LYS A 28 17.87 -13.00 4.93
C LYS A 28 18.08 -14.32 5.66
N PHE A 29 19.19 -15.00 5.37
CA PHE A 29 19.61 -16.24 6.02
C PHE A 29 20.79 -16.00 6.97
N GLU A 30 20.49 -15.63 8.22
CA GLU A 30 21.45 -15.48 9.31
C GLU A 30 22.76 -14.75 8.89
N ASN A 31 23.92 -15.09 9.49
CA ASN A 31 25.23 -14.50 9.18
C ASN A 31 26.10 -15.44 8.32
N TYR A 32 25.45 -16.21 7.45
CA TYR A 32 26.11 -17.13 6.55
C TYR A 32 26.13 -16.58 5.13
N CYS A 33 27.16 -16.97 4.39
CA CYS A 33 27.22 -16.78 2.96
C CYS A 33 27.40 -18.08 2.20
N ALA A 34 26.79 -18.10 1.03
CA ALA A 34 26.91 -19.18 0.09
C ALA A 34 28.33 -19.25 -0.50
N CYS A 35 28.90 -20.44 -0.55
CA CYS A 35 30.25 -20.68 -1.08
C CYS A 35 30.25 -21.38 -2.45
N ASP A 36 29.08 -21.69 -2.99
CA ASP A 36 28.96 -22.26 -4.32
C ASP A 36 29.31 -21.24 -5.42
N THR A 37 29.47 -21.73 -6.65
CA THR A 37 29.72 -20.89 -7.82
C THR A 37 28.53 -19.95 -8.07
N ASN A 38 28.79 -18.65 -8.05
CA ASN A 38 27.84 -17.64 -8.52
C ASN A 38 27.85 -17.59 -10.05
N PHE A 39 26.73 -17.19 -10.66
CA PHE A 39 26.65 -17.01 -12.11
C PHE A 39 26.84 -15.56 -12.54
N ASN A 40 26.75 -14.62 -11.59
CA ASN A 40 26.92 -13.19 -11.84
C ASN A 40 27.47 -12.53 -10.57
N LYS A 41 28.45 -11.64 -10.75
CA LYS A 41 29.01 -10.79 -9.69
C LYS A 41 28.91 -9.33 -10.11
N SER A 42 28.63 -8.45 -9.15
CA SER A 42 28.65 -7.00 -9.35
C SER A 42 29.15 -6.29 -8.10
N GLU A 43 29.54 -5.03 -8.27
CA GLU A 43 30.04 -4.19 -7.19
C GLU A 43 29.40 -2.81 -7.29
N PHE A 44 28.95 -2.30 -6.15
CA PHE A 44 28.25 -1.02 -6.04
C PHE A 44 29.03 -0.08 -5.10
N SER A 45 30.34 0.05 -5.33
CA SER A 45 31.28 0.75 -4.44
C SER A 45 30.99 2.25 -4.26
N THR A 46 30.26 2.88 -5.18
CA THR A 46 29.87 4.30 -5.07
C THR A 46 28.57 4.52 -4.29
N PHE A 47 27.87 3.46 -3.91
CA PHE A 47 26.55 3.52 -3.29
C PHE A 47 26.62 3.36 -1.76
N SER A 48 25.60 3.83 -1.04
CA SER A 48 25.46 3.52 0.38
C SER A 48 25.19 2.02 0.58
N TYR A 49 25.36 1.51 1.80
CA TYR A 49 25.04 0.12 2.15
C TYR A 49 23.61 -0.28 1.70
N TRP A 50 22.63 0.57 2.02
CA TRP A 50 21.22 0.29 1.72
C TRP A 50 20.94 0.33 0.22
N ASP A 51 21.53 1.29 -0.49
CA ASP A 51 21.39 1.39 -1.95
C ASP A 51 22.02 0.18 -2.66
N GLY A 52 23.22 -0.23 -2.24
CA GLY A 52 23.91 -1.40 -2.78
C GLY A 52 23.11 -2.69 -2.55
N LEU A 53 22.55 -2.86 -1.34
CA LEU A 53 21.71 -4.01 -1.00
C LEU A 53 20.44 -4.02 -1.85
N PHE A 54 19.77 -2.87 -1.98
CA PHE A 54 18.58 -2.72 -2.80
C PHE A 54 18.86 -3.04 -4.27
N LEU A 55 19.95 -2.51 -4.83
CA LEU A 55 20.37 -2.78 -6.21
C LEU A 55 20.69 -4.26 -6.43
N CYS A 56 21.31 -4.93 -5.46
CA CYS A 56 21.58 -6.37 -5.53
C CYS A 56 20.28 -7.19 -5.56
N SER A 57 19.34 -6.87 -4.66
CA SER A 57 18.00 -7.49 -4.60
C SER A 57 17.23 -7.27 -5.90
N PHE A 58 17.20 -6.04 -6.39
CA PHE A 58 16.56 -5.66 -7.65
C PHE A 58 17.18 -6.40 -8.84
N LYS A 59 18.52 -6.50 -8.89
CA LYS A 59 19.19 -7.24 -9.96
C LYS A 59 18.81 -8.72 -9.95
N CYS A 60 18.70 -9.32 -8.76
CA CYS A 60 18.24 -10.70 -8.63
C CYS A 60 16.77 -10.85 -9.03
N SER A 61 15.88 -9.94 -8.64
CA SER A 61 14.46 -10.00 -9.00
C SER A 61 14.23 -9.95 -10.51
N GLN A 62 14.94 -9.07 -11.21
CA GLN A 62 14.91 -8.92 -12.67
C GLN A 62 15.59 -10.08 -13.42
N THR A 63 16.38 -10.91 -12.73
CA THR A 63 17.04 -12.04 -13.36
C THR A 63 16.17 -13.29 -13.22
N HIS A 64 15.60 -13.77 -14.34
CA HIS A 64 14.64 -14.88 -14.37
C HIS A 64 15.10 -16.10 -13.56
N HIS A 65 16.38 -16.49 -13.69
CA HIS A 65 16.94 -17.64 -12.98
C HIS A 65 17.47 -17.34 -11.58
N CYS A 66 17.55 -16.09 -11.14
CA CYS A 66 18.07 -15.79 -9.83
C CYS A 66 17.06 -16.18 -8.75
N VAL A 67 17.53 -16.97 -7.79
CA VAL A 67 16.76 -17.47 -6.65
C VAL A 67 17.38 -17.07 -5.32
N ALA A 68 18.61 -16.53 -5.32
CA ALA A 68 19.30 -16.07 -4.14
C ALA A 68 20.48 -15.15 -4.50
N TYR A 69 20.99 -14.40 -3.53
CA TYR A 69 22.19 -13.59 -3.66
C TYR A 69 22.97 -13.49 -2.33
N ASN A 70 24.29 -13.33 -2.41
CA ASN A 70 25.12 -12.85 -1.31
C ASN A 70 25.31 -11.34 -1.47
N PHE A 71 25.32 -10.61 -0.36
CA PHE A 71 25.66 -9.19 -0.32
C PHE A 71 26.71 -8.92 0.77
N TRP A 72 27.79 -8.21 0.41
CA TRP A 72 28.86 -7.81 1.32
C TRP A 72 28.68 -6.36 1.76
N SER A 73 28.50 -6.11 3.05
CA SER A 73 28.16 -4.79 3.59
C SER A 73 29.29 -3.77 3.49
N GLU A 74 30.55 -4.20 3.52
CA GLU A 74 31.71 -3.28 3.44
C GLU A 74 32.09 -2.89 2.02
N SER A 75 31.98 -3.82 1.07
CA SER A 75 32.38 -3.61 -0.32
C SER A 75 31.22 -3.35 -1.28
N ASN A 76 29.98 -3.47 -0.79
CA ASN A 76 28.76 -3.50 -1.60
C ASN A 76 28.87 -4.49 -2.78
N GLN A 77 29.60 -5.59 -2.59
CA GLN A 77 29.66 -6.66 -3.59
C GLN A 77 28.39 -7.49 -3.54
N CYS A 78 27.91 -7.88 -4.72
CA CYS A 78 26.71 -8.66 -4.94
C CYS A 78 27.06 -9.91 -5.76
N GLN A 79 26.64 -11.08 -5.31
CA GLN A 79 26.77 -12.33 -6.08
C GLN A 79 25.41 -12.98 -6.23
N LEU A 80 25.03 -13.35 -7.45
CA LEU A 80 23.73 -13.94 -7.75
C LEU A 80 23.85 -15.46 -7.94
N PHE A 81 22.83 -16.18 -7.49
CA PHE A 81 22.74 -17.64 -7.56
C PHE A 81 21.46 -18.09 -8.26
N ASN A 82 21.58 -19.10 -9.12
CA ASN A 82 20.47 -19.64 -9.90
C ASN A 82 19.84 -20.90 -9.31
N LYS A 83 20.32 -21.33 -8.14
CA LYS A 83 19.82 -22.48 -7.40
C LYS A 83 19.97 -22.19 -5.90
N ARG A 84 19.12 -22.82 -5.08
CA ARG A 84 19.25 -22.76 -3.62
C ARG A 84 20.48 -23.58 -3.21
N LEU A 85 21.29 -23.00 -2.35
CA LEU A 85 22.60 -23.55 -2.03
C LEU A 85 22.56 -24.39 -0.75
N LYS A 86 23.48 -25.34 -0.65
CA LYS A 86 23.60 -26.27 0.49
C LYS A 86 24.90 -26.05 1.27
N LYS A 87 25.85 -25.27 0.71
CA LYS A 87 27.15 -25.03 1.31
C LYS A 87 27.25 -23.58 1.74
N PHE A 88 27.36 -23.41 3.04
CA PHE A 88 27.44 -22.11 3.69
C PHE A 88 28.72 -22.02 4.49
N SER A 89 29.27 -20.82 4.60
CA SER A 89 30.36 -20.52 5.52
C SER A 89 30.08 -19.18 6.19
N VAL A 90 30.55 -19.05 7.43
CA VAL A 90 30.52 -17.78 8.14
C VAL A 90 31.58 -16.90 7.49
N VAL A 91 31.15 -15.82 6.84
CA VAL A 91 32.03 -14.84 6.21
C VAL A 91 31.66 -13.50 6.80
N THR A 92 32.63 -12.83 7.43
CA THR A 92 32.43 -11.53 8.05
C THR A 92 31.87 -10.54 7.02
N ASN A 93 30.89 -9.73 7.43
CA ASN A 93 30.26 -8.70 6.60
C ASN A 93 29.52 -9.23 5.36
N CYS A 94 29.23 -10.52 5.29
CA CYS A 94 28.48 -11.12 4.20
C CYS A 94 27.12 -11.62 4.68
N GLN A 95 26.08 -11.34 3.90
CA GLN A 95 24.71 -11.77 4.18
C GLN A 95 24.12 -12.48 2.96
N TYR A 96 23.63 -13.70 3.17
CA TYR A 96 22.89 -14.45 2.14
C TYR A 96 21.40 -14.11 2.20
N TYR A 97 20.82 -13.88 1.04
CA TYR A 97 19.40 -13.65 0.82
C TYR A 97 18.89 -14.66 -0.19
N PHE A 98 17.74 -15.26 0.06
CA PHE A 98 17.16 -16.25 -0.85
C PHE A 98 15.67 -16.01 -1.02
N LYS A 99 15.15 -16.37 -2.19
CA LYS A 99 13.72 -16.34 -2.46
C LYS A 99 13.07 -17.43 -1.61
N GLU A 100 12.23 -17.04 -0.66
CA GLU A 100 11.26 -17.97 -0.08
C GLU A 100 10.25 -18.31 -1.17
N GLY A 101 10.22 -19.56 -1.63
CA GLY A 101 9.30 -20.01 -2.70
C GLY A 101 9.99 -20.61 -3.92
N GLY A 102 10.81 -21.65 -3.70
CA GLY A 102 11.36 -22.48 -4.77
C GLY A 102 11.35 -23.98 -4.47
N SER A 103 10.84 -24.37 -3.30
CA SER A 103 10.30 -25.72 -3.15
C SER A 103 8.91 -25.63 -3.76
N VAL A 104 8.54 -26.54 -4.65
CA VAL A 104 7.15 -26.78 -5.03
C VAL A 104 6.46 -27.19 -3.73
N ASN A 105 6.10 -26.20 -2.94
CA ASN A 105 5.34 -26.44 -1.74
C ASN A 105 4.01 -26.88 -2.29
N ASN A 106 3.60 -28.09 -1.92
CA ASN A 106 2.22 -28.55 -2.07
C ASN A 106 1.35 -27.67 -1.15
N ARG A 107 1.32 -26.36 -1.41
CA ARG A 107 0.44 -25.40 -0.76
C ARG A 107 -0.94 -25.73 -1.28
N SER A 108 -1.74 -26.27 -0.39
CA SER A 108 -3.14 -26.49 -0.66
C SER A 108 -3.96 -25.37 -0.04
N LEU A 109 -5.04 -25.00 -0.71
CA LEU A 109 -6.13 -24.26 -0.10
C LEU A 109 -7.27 -25.21 0.16
N GLU A 110 -7.60 -25.41 1.43
CA GLU A 110 -8.81 -26.11 1.86
C GLU A 110 -9.92 -25.10 2.06
N PHE A 111 -11.09 -25.38 1.52
CA PHE A 111 -12.23 -24.48 1.66
C PHE A 111 -13.56 -25.24 1.62
N SER A 112 -14.58 -24.64 2.21
CA SER A 112 -15.96 -25.06 2.02
C SER A 112 -16.86 -23.85 1.91
N VAL A 113 -17.95 -24.02 1.18
CA VAL A 113 -19.00 -23.02 0.99
C VAL A 113 -20.34 -23.69 1.24
N ASP A 114 -21.29 -22.93 1.76
CA ASP A 114 -22.68 -23.33 1.84
C ASP A 114 -23.56 -22.32 1.09
N ASN A 115 -24.33 -22.74 0.07
CA ASN A 115 -24.57 -24.13 -0.38
C ASN A 115 -23.69 -24.57 -1.55
N PHE A 116 -23.49 -23.68 -2.52
CA PHE A 116 -22.93 -24.03 -3.83
C PHE A 116 -21.74 -23.15 -4.20
N LEU A 117 -20.62 -23.77 -4.59
CA LEU A 117 -19.51 -23.05 -5.22
C LEU A 117 -19.81 -22.83 -6.69
N ILE A 118 -19.78 -21.58 -7.15
CA ILE A 118 -20.09 -21.20 -8.53
C ILE A 118 -18.81 -20.86 -9.30
N GLU A 119 -18.00 -19.95 -8.80
CA GLU A 119 -16.73 -19.55 -9.43
C GLU A 119 -15.60 -19.45 -8.40
N PHE A 120 -14.38 -19.75 -8.84
CA PHE A 120 -13.19 -19.72 -8.00
C PHE A 120 -12.01 -19.17 -8.79
N TYR A 121 -11.33 -18.17 -8.24
CA TYR A 121 -10.25 -17.46 -8.91
C TYR A 121 -9.02 -17.37 -8.02
N ILE A 122 -7.85 -17.61 -8.63
CA ILE A 122 -6.54 -17.39 -8.04
C ILE A 122 -5.81 -16.39 -8.91
N ASN A 123 -5.38 -15.28 -8.32
CA ASN A 123 -4.70 -14.19 -9.03
C ASN A 123 -5.45 -13.68 -10.28
N GLY A 124 -6.79 -13.71 -10.24
CA GLY A 124 -7.65 -13.33 -11.36
C GLY A 124 -7.82 -14.39 -12.45
N GLU A 125 -7.12 -15.52 -12.38
CA GLU A 125 -7.30 -16.64 -13.29
C GLU A 125 -8.47 -17.53 -12.83
N ASN A 126 -9.36 -17.88 -13.76
CA ASN A 126 -10.51 -18.74 -13.49
C ASN A 126 -10.07 -20.19 -13.32
N ILE A 127 -10.26 -20.73 -12.11
CA ILE A 127 -10.03 -22.13 -11.80
C ILE A 127 -11.36 -22.88 -11.97
N SER A 128 -11.43 -23.71 -13.02
CA SER A 128 -12.66 -24.45 -13.35
C SER A 128 -13.16 -25.29 -12.18
N VAL A 129 -14.31 -24.90 -11.62
CA VAL A 129 -14.93 -25.57 -10.46
C VAL A 129 -15.24 -27.03 -10.76
N ALA A 130 -15.86 -27.32 -11.91
CA ALA A 130 -16.24 -28.67 -12.31
C ALA A 130 -15.05 -29.63 -12.47
N LYS A 131 -13.88 -29.12 -12.87
CA LYS A 131 -12.66 -29.94 -13.04
C LYS A 131 -11.89 -30.15 -11.75
N ASN A 132 -11.87 -29.15 -10.86
CA ASN A 132 -11.01 -29.14 -9.69
C ASN A 132 -11.72 -29.56 -8.40
N PHE A 133 -13.05 -29.44 -8.32
CA PHE A 133 -13.79 -29.62 -7.08
C PHE A 133 -14.98 -30.58 -7.28
N GLN A 134 -14.73 -31.87 -7.05
CA GLN A 134 -15.81 -32.85 -6.95
C GLN A 134 -16.70 -32.51 -5.75
N GLY A 135 -18.03 -32.60 -5.93
CA GLY A 135 -18.96 -32.25 -4.85
C GLY A 135 -19.03 -30.75 -4.54
N ALA A 136 -18.78 -29.86 -5.52
CA ALA A 136 -18.96 -28.40 -5.39
C ALA A 136 -20.35 -27.97 -4.87
N LYS A 137 -21.34 -28.88 -4.95
CA LYS A 137 -22.71 -28.71 -4.48
C LYS A 137 -22.98 -29.24 -3.06
N VAL A 138 -22.00 -29.87 -2.41
CA VAL A 138 -22.14 -30.49 -1.09
C VAL A 138 -21.36 -29.66 -0.10
N TRP A 139 -22.04 -28.83 0.68
CA TRP A 139 -21.40 -27.92 1.64
C TRP A 139 -20.62 -28.65 2.75
N ALA A 140 -21.05 -29.86 3.11
CA ALA A 140 -20.43 -30.62 4.21
C ALA A 140 -19.06 -31.21 3.86
N THR A 141 -18.65 -31.16 2.59
CA THR A 141 -17.37 -31.71 2.12
C THR A 141 -16.34 -30.60 1.95
N VAL A 142 -15.13 -30.80 2.45
CA VAL A 142 -13.99 -29.89 2.21
C VAL A 142 -13.46 -30.10 0.81
N LYS A 143 -13.21 -28.99 0.13
CA LYS A 143 -12.59 -28.94 -1.18
C LYS A 143 -11.15 -28.53 -0.99
N THR A 144 -10.24 -29.15 -1.76
CA THR A 144 -8.80 -28.87 -1.66
C THR A 144 -8.26 -28.50 -3.03
N TYR A 145 -7.79 -27.27 -3.18
CA TYR A 145 -7.01 -26.84 -4.34
C TYR A 145 -5.53 -27.06 -4.06
N LYS A 146 -4.89 -28.05 -4.69
CA LYS A 146 -3.51 -28.48 -4.38
C LYS A 146 -2.39 -27.62 -4.98
N ASN A 147 -2.72 -26.74 -5.92
CA ASN A 147 -1.75 -25.99 -6.72
C ASN A 147 -1.81 -24.49 -6.39
N LEU A 148 -1.84 -24.13 -5.10
CA LEU A 148 -1.83 -22.73 -4.71
C LEU A 148 -0.45 -22.13 -5.03
N PRO A 149 -0.37 -21.05 -5.83
CA PRO A 149 0.92 -20.48 -6.22
C PRO A 149 1.65 -19.89 -5.01
N ASP A 150 2.98 -19.93 -5.04
CA ASP A 150 3.81 -19.25 -4.04
C ASP A 150 3.54 -17.74 -4.05
N GLU A 151 3.46 -17.16 -5.24
CA GLU A 151 3.10 -15.75 -5.47
C GLU A 151 1.57 -15.61 -5.49
N LEU A 152 0.97 -15.60 -4.30
CA LEU A 152 -0.47 -15.40 -4.13
C LEU A 152 -0.79 -13.91 -3.92
N TYR A 153 -1.55 -13.35 -4.84
CA TYR A 153 -1.90 -11.94 -4.91
C TYR A 153 -3.35 -11.68 -4.51
N SER A 154 -4.25 -12.54 -5.00
CA SER A 154 -5.67 -12.42 -4.73
C SER A 154 -6.35 -13.79 -4.77
N VAL A 155 -7.34 -13.98 -3.91
CA VAL A 155 -8.29 -15.09 -3.97
C VAL A 155 -9.69 -14.51 -4.08
N ALA A 156 -10.46 -14.96 -5.08
CA ALA A 156 -11.83 -14.52 -5.31
C ALA A 156 -12.76 -15.74 -5.42
N VAL A 157 -13.89 -15.69 -4.73
CA VAL A 157 -14.85 -16.80 -4.62
C VAL A 157 -16.26 -16.27 -4.84
N LEU A 158 -17.00 -16.90 -5.75
CA LEU A 158 -18.43 -16.72 -5.91
C LEU A 158 -19.15 -17.98 -5.43
N PHE A 159 -20.04 -17.83 -4.46
CA PHE A 159 -20.88 -18.90 -3.97
C PHE A 159 -22.34 -18.46 -3.89
N TYR A 160 -23.25 -19.42 -3.91
CA TYR A 160 -24.69 -19.21 -3.80
C TYR A 160 -25.23 -19.93 -2.57
N ASN A 161 -25.92 -19.18 -1.72
CA ASN A 161 -26.70 -19.70 -0.61
C ASN A 161 -28.13 -19.93 -1.10
N ASP A 162 -28.70 -21.09 -0.78
CA ASP A 162 -30.02 -21.55 -1.25
C ASP A 162 -31.01 -21.70 -0.10
N GLY A 163 -30.92 -20.77 0.86
CA GLY A 163 -31.72 -20.75 2.08
C GLY A 163 -30.91 -21.18 3.32
N GLY A 164 -31.45 -20.87 4.50
CA GLY A 164 -30.76 -21.10 5.76
C GLY A 164 -29.48 -20.25 5.97
N PRO A 165 -28.70 -20.54 7.04
CA PRO A 165 -27.44 -19.84 7.32
C PRO A 165 -26.36 -20.17 6.28
N GLY A 166 -25.95 -19.21 5.46
CA GLY A 166 -24.92 -19.39 4.43
C GLY A 166 -23.50 -18.98 4.84
N GLY A 167 -22.52 -19.22 3.97
CA GLY A 167 -21.19 -18.64 4.10
C GLY A 167 -20.06 -19.46 3.48
N MET A 168 -18.83 -19.03 3.70
CA MET A 168 -17.63 -19.76 3.31
C MET A 168 -16.56 -19.78 4.40
N ILE A 169 -15.72 -20.81 4.38
CA ILE A 169 -14.53 -20.93 5.22
C ILE A 169 -13.38 -21.44 4.36
N ALA A 170 -12.18 -20.86 4.51
CA ALA A 170 -10.99 -21.31 3.79
C ALA A 170 -9.72 -21.15 4.62
N LYS A 171 -8.80 -22.09 4.44
CA LYS A 171 -7.49 -22.12 5.08
C LYS A 171 -6.45 -22.70 4.12
N SER A 172 -5.30 -22.05 3.98
CA SER A 172 -4.16 -22.67 3.29
C SER A 172 -3.34 -23.53 4.25
N SER A 173 -2.64 -24.54 3.71
CA SER A 173 -1.84 -25.48 4.50
C SER A 173 -0.73 -24.84 5.32
N ASP A 174 -0.28 -23.65 4.91
CA ASP A 174 0.73 -22.83 5.59
C ASP A 174 0.12 -21.72 6.49
N GLY A 175 -1.21 -21.61 6.56
CA GLY A 175 -1.90 -20.57 7.33
C GLY A 175 -1.83 -19.16 6.75
N TYR A 176 -1.30 -18.98 5.53
CA TYR A 176 -1.22 -17.67 4.86
C TYR A 176 -2.59 -17.11 4.45
N VAL A 177 -3.48 -17.98 3.99
CA VAL A 177 -4.87 -17.68 3.67
C VAL A 177 -5.73 -18.18 4.82
N LEU A 178 -6.43 -17.27 5.48
CA LEU A 178 -7.42 -17.57 6.50
C LEU A 178 -8.67 -16.72 6.21
N THR A 179 -9.84 -17.32 6.20
CA THR A 179 -11.10 -16.56 6.19
C THR A 179 -11.36 -15.95 7.56
N ASP A 180 -11.56 -14.65 7.58
CA ASP A 180 -11.84 -13.84 8.76
C ASP A 180 -12.53 -12.53 8.32
N GLY A 181 -12.80 -11.63 9.27
CA GLY A 181 -13.45 -10.35 8.98
C GLY A 181 -12.63 -9.39 8.10
N SER A 182 -11.39 -9.72 7.74
CA SER A 182 -10.55 -8.88 6.88
C SER A 182 -10.72 -9.17 5.37
N TRP A 183 -11.64 -10.07 5.01
CA TRP A 183 -12.08 -10.29 3.64
C TRP A 183 -13.08 -9.22 3.22
N LYS A 184 -13.19 -8.96 1.91
CA LYS A 184 -14.21 -8.08 1.35
C LYS A 184 -15.31 -8.93 0.72
N CYS A 185 -16.57 -8.68 1.07
CA CYS A 185 -17.71 -9.42 0.51
C CYS A 185 -18.85 -8.47 0.11
N THR A 186 -19.59 -8.85 -0.93
CA THR A 186 -20.82 -8.17 -1.38
C THR A 186 -21.79 -9.19 -1.98
N ASP A 187 -23.09 -8.89 -1.97
CA ASP A 187 -24.14 -9.64 -2.66
C ASP A 187 -24.48 -9.05 -4.04
N THR A 188 -23.84 -7.93 -4.39
CA THR A 188 -24.07 -7.20 -5.63
C THR A 188 -23.02 -7.56 -6.65
N PHE A 189 -23.44 -7.91 -7.87
CA PHE A 189 -22.51 -8.18 -8.97
C PHE A 189 -21.85 -6.90 -9.48
N TYR A 190 -20.52 -6.95 -9.63
CA TYR A 190 -19.74 -5.92 -10.30
C TYR A 190 -18.89 -6.55 -11.40
N GLU A 191 -18.93 -6.00 -12.61
CA GLU A 191 -18.13 -6.52 -13.72
C GLU A 191 -16.63 -6.44 -13.40
N GLY A 192 -15.92 -7.56 -13.57
CA GLY A 192 -14.47 -7.63 -13.35
C GLY A 192 -14.04 -7.69 -11.88
N TRP A 193 -14.95 -7.91 -10.93
CA TRP A 193 -14.66 -8.02 -9.49
C TRP A 193 -13.47 -8.95 -9.15
N GLN A 194 -13.31 -10.03 -9.91
CA GLN A 194 -12.28 -11.03 -9.76
C GLN A 194 -10.88 -10.59 -10.24
N LYS A 195 -10.77 -9.51 -11.02
CA LYS A 195 -9.48 -9.05 -11.57
C LYS A 195 -8.54 -8.55 -10.47
N LEU A 196 -7.23 -8.68 -10.68
CA LEU A 196 -6.21 -8.24 -9.71
C LEU A 196 -6.25 -6.74 -9.42
N ASP A 197 -6.58 -5.92 -10.41
CA ASP A 197 -6.61 -4.46 -10.34
C ASP A 197 -7.99 -3.89 -9.94
N TYR A 198 -8.99 -4.75 -9.70
CA TYR A 198 -10.30 -4.31 -9.27
C TYR A 198 -10.28 -3.75 -7.85
N ASN A 199 -10.77 -2.52 -7.70
CA ASN A 199 -10.86 -1.79 -6.44
C ASN A 199 -12.09 -2.23 -5.64
N ASP A 200 -11.90 -3.03 -4.59
CA ASP A 200 -12.94 -3.50 -3.66
C ASP A 200 -13.02 -2.68 -2.36
N SER A 201 -12.44 -1.47 -2.33
CA SER A 201 -12.43 -0.63 -1.12
C SER A 201 -13.83 -0.21 -0.64
N PHE A 202 -14.79 -0.13 -1.57
CA PHE A 202 -16.19 0.21 -1.27
C PHE A 202 -17.01 -1.00 -0.80
N TRP A 203 -16.47 -2.23 -0.87
CA TRP A 203 -17.11 -3.41 -0.33
C TRP A 203 -17.01 -3.40 1.20
N SER A 204 -18.07 -3.88 1.84
CA SER A 204 -18.06 -4.12 3.28
C SER A 204 -17.00 -5.18 3.61
N ASP A 205 -16.43 -5.04 4.81
CA ASP A 205 -15.69 -6.14 5.42
C ASP A 205 -16.63 -7.33 5.64
N ALA A 206 -16.10 -8.54 5.49
CA ALA A 206 -16.85 -9.77 5.72
C ALA A 206 -17.23 -9.88 7.20
N ILE A 207 -18.38 -10.48 7.47
CA ILE A 207 -18.84 -10.73 8.84
C ILE A 207 -18.56 -12.19 9.17
N VAL A 208 -18.05 -12.45 10.37
CA VAL A 208 -18.00 -13.82 10.91
C VAL A 208 -19.42 -14.25 11.25
N GLY A 209 -20.03 -15.05 10.38
CA GLY A 209 -21.45 -15.41 10.44
C GLY A 209 -21.79 -16.42 11.54
N ARG A 210 -23.10 -16.56 11.85
CA ARG A 210 -23.64 -17.53 12.85
C ARG A 210 -23.27 -18.95 12.54
N ARG A 211 -22.94 -19.27 11.29
CA ARG A 211 -22.45 -20.59 10.90
C ARG A 211 -21.23 -21.05 11.69
N GLN A 212 -20.44 -20.09 12.20
CA GLN A 212 -19.36 -20.35 13.15
C GLN A 212 -19.82 -21.02 14.46
N THR A 213 -21.06 -20.75 14.91
CA THR A 213 -21.62 -21.25 16.18
C THR A 213 -22.34 -22.59 16.08
N TYR A 214 -22.65 -23.07 14.87
CA TYR A 214 -23.30 -24.36 14.68
C TYR A 214 -22.28 -25.50 14.87
N VAL A 215 -22.45 -26.28 15.94
CA VAL A 215 -21.51 -27.29 16.47
C VAL A 215 -21.11 -28.40 15.46
N ASN A 216 -21.82 -28.52 14.34
CA ASN A 216 -21.54 -29.50 13.27
C ASN A 216 -20.87 -28.90 12.01
N SER A 217 -20.49 -27.61 12.03
CA SER A 217 -19.99 -26.89 10.85
C SER A 217 -18.47 -27.02 10.62
N TYR A 218 -17.79 -27.94 11.31
CA TYR A 218 -16.34 -28.00 11.34
C TYR A 218 -15.73 -29.09 10.47
N PRO A 219 -15.32 -28.76 9.23
CA PRO A 219 -14.39 -29.63 8.55
C PRO A 219 -13.02 -28.98 8.27
N ILE A 220 -12.81 -27.68 8.48
CA ILE A 220 -11.52 -26.98 8.22
C ILE A 220 -10.76 -26.51 9.48
N GLY A 221 -11.41 -26.41 10.64
CA GLY A 221 -10.74 -26.13 11.91
C GLY A 221 -10.31 -24.66 12.09
N GLU A 222 -10.06 -24.28 13.34
CA GLU A 222 -9.42 -23.00 13.69
C GLU A 222 -8.00 -22.91 13.05
N PRO A 223 -7.48 -21.71 12.75
CA PRO A 223 -8.02 -20.38 13.08
C PRO A 223 -8.96 -19.76 12.02
N ALA A 224 -9.31 -20.49 10.96
CA ALA A 224 -10.22 -19.97 9.94
C ALA A 224 -11.66 -19.84 10.47
N LYS A 225 -12.37 -18.82 10.01
CA LYS A 225 -13.74 -18.49 10.41
C LYS A 225 -14.70 -18.63 9.23
N TRP A 226 -15.93 -19.02 9.52
CA TRP A 226 -17.03 -18.91 8.57
C TRP A 226 -17.38 -17.44 8.36
N ILE A 227 -17.29 -16.98 7.12
CA ILE A 227 -17.59 -15.60 6.74
C ILE A 227 -18.73 -15.52 5.73
N SER A 228 -19.49 -14.43 5.82
CA SER A 228 -20.58 -14.07 4.93
C SER A 228 -20.61 -12.55 4.73
N GLU A 229 -21.56 -12.05 3.94
CA GLU A 229 -21.83 -10.62 3.77
C GLU A 229 -22.68 -10.08 4.95
N ARG A 230 -23.00 -8.79 4.91
CA ARG A 230 -23.78 -8.04 5.89
C ARG A 230 -25.07 -8.76 6.30
N GLY A 231 -25.25 -8.83 7.62
CA GLY A 231 -26.50 -9.27 8.25
C GLY A 231 -26.61 -10.76 8.51
N ASP A 232 -25.68 -11.59 8.01
CA ASP A 232 -25.66 -13.04 8.23
C ASP A 232 -27.07 -13.64 8.04
N CYS A 233 -27.59 -13.39 6.84
CA CYS A 233 -29.00 -13.60 6.53
C CYS A 233 -29.41 -15.05 6.79
N TYR A 234 -30.45 -15.22 7.61
CA TYR A 234 -30.89 -16.52 8.12
C TYR A 234 -31.55 -17.40 7.06
N ASP A 235 -32.13 -16.80 6.00
CA ASP A 235 -32.83 -17.53 4.94
C ASP A 235 -32.76 -16.75 3.62
N CYS A 236 -31.54 -16.54 3.12
CA CYS A 236 -31.31 -15.81 1.89
C CYS A 236 -30.93 -16.73 0.74
N HIS A 237 -31.67 -16.60 -0.36
CA HIS A 237 -31.29 -17.14 -1.66
C HIS A 237 -30.47 -16.08 -2.39
N ALA A 238 -29.15 -16.08 -2.17
CA ALA A 238 -28.28 -14.97 -2.58
C ALA A 238 -26.92 -15.45 -3.10
N TYR A 239 -26.40 -14.69 -4.06
CA TYR A 239 -25.01 -14.82 -4.51
C TYR A 239 -24.11 -13.97 -3.63
N PHE A 240 -22.94 -14.50 -3.29
CA PHE A 240 -21.92 -13.78 -2.54
C PHE A 240 -20.60 -13.75 -3.30
N TYR A 241 -20.10 -12.55 -3.49
CA TYR A 241 -18.81 -12.26 -4.11
C TYR A 241 -17.84 -11.90 -3.00
N CYS A 242 -16.91 -12.80 -2.69
CA CYS A 242 -15.91 -12.58 -1.65
C CYS A 242 -14.50 -12.56 -2.23
N LYS A 243 -13.68 -11.60 -1.79
CA LYS A 243 -12.32 -11.38 -2.29
C LYS A 243 -11.35 -11.06 -1.16
N LYS A 244 -10.13 -11.59 -1.29
CA LYS A 244 -9.00 -11.25 -0.43
C LYS A 244 -7.82 -10.81 -1.26
N ASN A 245 -7.37 -9.59 -1.04
CA ASN A 245 -6.16 -9.06 -1.65
C ASN A 245 -4.99 -9.14 -0.65
N PHE A 246 -3.89 -9.72 -1.11
CA PHE A 246 -2.64 -9.83 -0.36
C PHE A 246 -1.62 -8.77 -0.79
N ILE A 247 -1.87 -8.08 -1.92
CA ILE A 247 -1.01 -7.04 -2.50
C ILE A 247 -1.04 -5.72 -1.70
N ARG A 248 -1.78 -5.61 -0.59
CA ARG A 248 -2.03 -4.32 0.10
C ARG A 248 -0.76 -3.54 0.48
N MET A 249 0.42 -4.17 0.49
CA MET A 249 1.72 -3.52 0.74
C MET A 249 2.61 -3.28 -0.50
N TYR A 250 2.45 -4.00 -1.62
CA TYR A 250 3.39 -3.93 -2.76
C TYR A 250 3.12 -2.77 -3.72
N ILE A 251 1.86 -2.41 -3.95
CA ILE A 251 1.51 -1.24 -4.78
C ILE A 251 1.96 0.05 -4.10
N LEU A 252 1.90 0.13 -2.77
CA LEU A 252 2.40 1.28 -2.01
C LEU A 252 3.91 1.48 -2.25
N VAL A 253 4.73 0.44 -2.14
CA VAL A 253 6.18 0.55 -2.31
C VAL A 253 6.59 0.87 -3.77
N ILE A 254 5.89 0.31 -4.76
CA ILE A 254 6.23 0.51 -6.18
C ILE A 254 5.74 1.87 -6.71
N CYS A 255 4.59 2.37 -6.23
CA CYS A 255 4.19 3.75 -6.47
C CYS A 255 5.21 4.73 -5.87
N PHE A 256 5.71 4.45 -4.66
CA PHE A 256 6.77 5.24 -4.03
C PHE A 256 8.07 5.23 -4.85
N LEU A 257 8.52 4.07 -5.37
CA LEU A 257 9.78 3.96 -6.13
C LEU A 257 9.71 4.59 -7.52
N ASN A 258 8.63 4.36 -8.29
CA ASN A 258 8.46 5.03 -9.58
C ASN A 258 8.31 6.55 -9.40
N PHE A 259 7.70 6.99 -8.31
CA PHE A 259 7.58 8.40 -7.97
C PHE A 259 8.94 9.01 -7.53
N LEU A 260 9.79 8.26 -6.82
CA LEU A 260 11.16 8.67 -6.45
C LEU A 260 12.08 8.82 -7.68
N ILE A 261 11.91 7.98 -8.69
CA ILE A 261 12.70 8.02 -9.95
C ILE A 261 12.29 9.23 -10.81
N ILE A 262 11.01 9.57 -10.86
CA ILE A 262 10.53 10.77 -11.56
C ILE A 262 11.00 12.05 -10.85
N THR A 263 10.99 12.09 -9.51
CA THR A 263 11.48 13.25 -8.73
C THR A 263 12.99 13.44 -8.81
N THR A 264 13.77 12.37 -9.01
CA THR A 264 15.23 12.48 -9.19
C THR A 264 15.66 12.92 -10.61
N THR A 265 14.78 12.80 -11.62
CA THR A 265 15.08 13.26 -12.99
C THR A 265 14.63 14.69 -13.29
N THR A 266 13.79 15.30 -12.45
CA THR A 266 13.58 16.75 -12.44
C THR A 266 14.46 17.44 -11.39
N ARG A 267 15.77 17.17 -11.43
CA ARG A 267 16.74 17.93 -10.63
C ARG A 267 17.03 19.26 -11.31
N ALA A 268 16.09 20.20 -11.15
CA ALA A 268 16.43 21.61 -11.26
C ALA A 268 17.42 21.94 -10.13
N THR A 269 18.52 22.57 -10.51
CA THR A 269 19.53 23.13 -9.62
C THR A 269 18.92 24.22 -8.74
N SER A 270 18.40 23.87 -7.57
CA SER A 270 18.16 24.84 -6.50
C SER A 270 18.30 24.21 -5.12
N ASN A 271 19.20 24.80 -4.33
CA ASN A 271 19.63 24.37 -3.01
C ASN A 271 18.45 24.16 -2.04
N CYS A 272 18.27 22.93 -1.57
CA CYS A 272 17.41 22.59 -0.42
C CYS A 272 18.34 22.09 0.70
N PHE A 273 18.33 22.76 1.87
CA PHE A 273 19.43 22.66 2.84
C PHE A 273 19.25 21.62 3.97
N ARG A 274 18.11 20.92 4.10
CA ARG A 274 18.00 19.73 4.96
C ARG A 274 16.73 18.91 4.72
N ARG A 275 16.90 17.60 4.54
CA ARG A 275 15.86 16.56 4.54
C ARG A 275 15.92 15.89 5.91
N PHE A 276 14.81 15.87 6.63
CA PHE A 276 14.66 15.05 7.83
C PHE A 276 13.93 13.76 7.43
N GLU A 277 14.48 12.62 7.84
CA GLU A 277 13.85 11.31 7.70
C GLU A 277 13.76 10.69 9.09
N GLU A 278 12.52 10.49 9.55
CA GLU A 278 12.24 9.69 10.73
C GLU A 278 10.94 8.92 10.44
N ASN A 279 10.97 7.60 10.61
CA ASN A 279 9.82 6.70 10.37
C ASN A 279 9.20 6.73 8.95
N GLY A 280 10.01 6.96 7.91
CA GLY A 280 9.54 6.85 6.52
C GLY A 280 8.69 8.03 6.01
N VAL A 281 8.65 9.14 6.76
CA VAL A 281 8.02 10.39 6.33
C VAL A 281 9.10 11.42 6.05
N GLY A 282 9.08 11.99 4.83
CA GLY A 282 10.04 13.01 4.40
C GLY A 282 9.42 14.40 4.41
N PHE A 283 10.13 15.39 4.95
CA PHE A 283 9.71 16.79 4.97
C PHE A 283 10.55 17.65 4.00
N CYS A 284 9.93 18.66 3.39
CA CYS A 284 10.63 19.70 2.63
C CYS A 284 10.39 21.07 3.29
N SER A 285 11.45 21.87 3.42
CA SER A 285 11.40 23.25 3.89
C SER A 285 12.03 24.16 2.85
N CYS A 286 11.40 25.29 2.55
CA CYS A 286 11.84 26.24 1.53
C CYS A 286 12.03 27.63 2.15
N ASP A 287 13.26 28.18 2.11
CA ASP A 287 13.61 29.50 2.67
C ASP A 287 13.44 30.67 1.65
N ARG A 288 12.97 30.41 0.42
CA ARG A 288 12.72 31.45 -0.60
C ARG A 288 11.41 31.18 -1.33
N HIS A 289 10.87 32.22 -1.99
CA HIS A 289 9.76 32.11 -2.94
C HIS A 289 9.97 30.92 -3.87
N ALA A 290 9.36 29.79 -3.56
CA ALA A 290 9.38 28.63 -4.43
C ALA A 290 8.33 28.88 -5.51
N GLU A 291 8.76 28.95 -6.76
CA GLU A 291 7.84 28.69 -7.88
C GLU A 291 7.37 27.24 -7.75
N LYS A 292 6.08 27.08 -7.43
CA LYS A 292 5.27 25.87 -7.52
C LYS A 292 5.97 24.58 -7.05
N VAL A 293 5.84 24.25 -5.77
CA VAL A 293 6.12 22.89 -5.28
C VAL A 293 4.86 22.05 -5.47
N VAL A 294 4.86 21.14 -6.46
CA VAL A 294 3.80 20.14 -6.61
C VAL A 294 4.09 19.00 -5.65
N LEU A 295 3.44 19.02 -4.49
CA LEU A 295 3.37 17.87 -3.59
C LEU A 295 2.21 16.99 -4.06
N SER A 296 2.51 15.85 -4.68
CA SER A 296 1.46 14.86 -4.98
C SER A 296 1.60 13.67 -4.05
N MET A 297 0.71 13.58 -3.05
CA MET A 297 0.25 12.34 -2.41
C MET A 297 -0.73 12.64 -1.27
N PHE A 298 -1.93 12.08 -1.33
CA PHE A 298 -2.65 11.35 -0.26
C PHE A 298 -3.77 10.53 -0.95
N THR A 299 -3.92 9.24 -0.65
CA THR A 299 -5.14 8.48 -1.03
C THR A 299 -5.78 7.83 0.18
N SER A 300 -7.09 8.05 0.25
CA SER A 300 -8.16 7.65 1.18
C SER A 300 -7.87 6.67 2.32
N GLY A 301 -8.22 7.12 3.52
CA GLY A 301 -8.42 6.30 4.72
C GLY A 301 -8.48 7.20 5.94
N GLN A 302 -7.41 7.97 6.15
CA GLN A 302 -7.30 9.10 7.07
C GLN A 302 -6.18 9.97 6.50
N ALA A 303 -6.50 11.00 5.72
CA ALA A 303 -5.46 11.86 5.16
C ALA A 303 -5.05 12.87 6.22
N LEU A 304 -3.90 12.65 6.86
CA LEU A 304 -3.27 13.67 7.68
C LEU A 304 -2.38 14.53 6.80
N THR A 305 -2.79 15.77 6.54
CA THR A 305 -1.91 16.74 5.88
C THR A 305 -1.18 17.59 6.90
N LEU A 306 0.14 17.63 6.76
CA LEU A 306 1.06 18.35 7.64
C LEU A 306 1.87 19.34 6.82
N CYS A 307 2.04 20.55 7.35
CA CYS A 307 2.95 21.52 6.75
C CYS A 307 3.70 22.29 7.84
N TRP A 308 5.01 22.43 7.66
CA TRP A 308 5.86 23.32 8.45
C TRP A 308 6.38 24.41 7.52
N MET A 309 6.29 25.65 7.98
CA MET A 309 6.84 26.79 7.27
C MET A 309 7.82 27.55 8.16
N LYS A 310 9.02 27.76 7.61
CA LYS A 310 10.01 28.64 8.22
C LYS A 310 9.85 30.06 7.70
N CYS A 311 9.73 31.01 8.61
CA CYS A 311 9.56 32.42 8.25
C CYS A 311 10.88 33.18 8.22
N SER A 312 11.25 33.73 7.06
CA SER A 312 12.39 34.64 6.98
C SER A 312 12.01 36.05 7.46
N GLN A 313 12.92 36.73 8.16
CA GLN A 313 12.69 37.98 8.91
C GLN A 313 12.21 39.21 8.10
N SER A 314 11.96 39.10 6.79
CA SER A 314 11.70 40.26 5.91
C SER A 314 10.44 40.17 5.06
N SER A 315 9.62 39.13 5.20
CA SER A 315 8.41 38.97 4.39
C SER A 315 7.31 38.24 5.13
N SER A 316 6.06 38.66 4.92
CA SER A 316 4.87 37.88 5.31
C SER A 316 4.98 36.44 4.80
N CYS A 317 4.75 35.48 5.67
CA CYS A 317 4.63 34.07 5.29
C CYS A 317 3.17 33.67 5.16
N GLY A 318 2.92 32.58 4.44
CA GLY A 318 1.62 31.92 4.44
C GLY A 318 1.69 30.63 3.65
N LEU A 319 0.71 29.77 3.85
CA LEU A 319 0.56 28.51 3.16
C LEU A 319 -0.64 28.59 2.23
N ILE A 320 -0.48 28.16 0.98
CA ILE A 320 -1.58 27.84 0.08
C ILE A 320 -1.30 26.49 -0.56
N ALA A 321 -2.23 25.56 -0.38
CA ALA A 321 -2.16 24.21 -0.91
C ALA A 321 -3.56 23.70 -1.28
N LYS A 322 -3.59 22.85 -2.31
CA LYS A 322 -4.78 22.21 -2.85
C LYS A 322 -4.40 20.85 -3.45
N THR A 323 -5.18 19.81 -3.19
CA THR A 323 -5.07 18.55 -3.92
C THR A 323 -5.85 18.59 -5.24
N SER A 324 -5.46 17.77 -6.21
CA SER A 324 -6.07 17.74 -7.55
C SER A 324 -7.56 17.37 -7.55
N ASP A 325 -8.02 16.65 -6.52
CA ASP A 325 -9.41 16.25 -6.30
C ASP A 325 -10.19 17.25 -5.43
N ASN A 326 -9.57 18.37 -5.04
CA ASN A 326 -10.10 19.38 -4.11
C ASN A 326 -10.44 18.84 -2.71
N TYR A 327 -10.01 17.63 -2.36
CA TYR A 327 -10.30 17.03 -1.06
C TYR A 327 -9.58 17.78 0.08
N ILE A 328 -8.32 18.16 -0.13
CA ILE A 328 -7.57 19.02 0.78
C ILE A 328 -7.47 20.40 0.14
N LEU A 329 -8.07 21.37 0.82
CA LEU A 329 -7.99 22.80 0.52
C LEU A 329 -7.53 23.51 1.78
N THR A 330 -6.51 24.36 1.63
CA THR A 330 -6.11 25.34 2.67
C THR A 330 -7.24 26.34 2.88
N ASN A 331 -7.72 26.43 4.12
CA ASN A 331 -8.82 27.29 4.56
C ASN A 331 -8.79 27.39 6.09
N SER A 332 -9.71 28.15 6.69
CA SER A 332 -9.76 28.34 8.14
C SER A 332 -10.00 27.05 8.94
N THR A 333 -10.40 25.93 8.31
CA THR A 333 -10.61 24.66 9.03
C THR A 333 -9.30 23.94 9.36
N TRP A 334 -8.16 24.46 8.90
CA TRP A 334 -6.86 23.98 9.36
C TRP A 334 -6.63 24.47 10.77
N LYS A 335 -5.81 23.75 11.54
CA LYS A 335 -5.32 24.23 12.83
C LYS A 335 -3.86 24.56 12.72
N CYS A 336 -3.45 25.70 13.27
CA CYS A 336 -2.06 26.15 13.20
C CYS A 336 -1.54 26.69 14.53
N ILE A 337 -0.26 26.51 14.82
CA ILE A 337 0.39 27.02 16.03
C ILE A 337 1.80 27.54 15.69
N ASN A 338 2.29 28.50 16.47
CA ASN A 338 3.64 29.06 16.29
C ASN A 338 4.71 28.27 17.07
N ASP A 339 4.30 27.52 18.09
CA ASP A 339 5.21 26.74 18.92
C ASP A 339 5.44 25.34 18.35
N PHE A 340 6.69 24.88 18.38
CA PHE A 340 7.03 23.51 18.00
C PHE A 340 6.67 22.54 19.13
N TYR A 341 5.94 21.48 18.78
CA TYR A 341 5.67 20.36 19.68
C TYR A 341 6.22 19.08 19.08
N ASP A 342 6.99 18.31 19.83
CA ASP A 342 7.48 17.03 19.34
C ASP A 342 6.32 16.06 19.03
N GLY A 343 6.47 15.28 17.97
CA GLY A 343 5.43 14.34 17.52
C GLY A 343 4.17 14.97 16.92
N TRP A 344 4.10 16.29 16.67
CA TRP A 344 2.93 16.96 16.07
C TRP A 344 2.46 16.37 14.73
N PHE A 345 3.37 15.67 14.05
CA PHE A 345 3.16 14.98 12.77
C PHE A 345 2.54 13.58 12.89
N GLN A 346 2.34 13.06 14.11
CA GLN A 346 1.73 11.74 14.29
C GLN A 346 0.21 11.78 14.01
N VAL A 347 -0.33 10.70 13.43
CA VAL A 347 -1.76 10.60 13.04
C VAL A 347 -2.70 10.74 14.23
N ASP A 348 -2.28 10.26 15.39
CA ASP A 348 -3.01 10.27 16.65
C ASP A 348 -2.69 11.48 17.54
N TYR A 349 -1.75 12.36 17.16
CA TYR A 349 -1.44 13.54 17.97
C TYR A 349 -2.69 14.40 18.18
N ASP A 350 -2.89 14.85 19.42
CA ASP A 350 -4.05 15.64 19.82
C ASP A 350 -3.82 17.13 19.51
N ASP A 351 -4.47 17.62 18.46
CA ASP A 351 -4.43 19.03 18.06
C ASP A 351 -5.64 19.82 18.59
N LEU A 352 -6.39 19.32 19.57
CA LEU A 352 -7.59 20.00 20.09
C LEU A 352 -7.33 21.41 20.61
N PHE A 353 -6.14 21.67 21.13
CA PHE A 353 -5.75 22.98 21.66
C PHE A 353 -5.15 23.92 20.60
N TRP A 354 -4.89 23.44 19.38
CA TRP A 354 -4.37 24.30 18.31
C TRP A 354 -5.50 25.21 17.81
N PRO A 355 -5.26 26.53 17.71
CA PRO A 355 -6.26 27.43 17.15
C PRO A 355 -6.47 27.18 15.65
N GLU A 356 -7.64 27.55 15.16
CA GLU A 356 -7.92 27.57 13.72
C GLU A 356 -6.95 28.49 12.98
N ALA A 357 -6.65 28.14 11.73
CA ALA A 357 -5.75 28.88 10.88
C ALA A 357 -6.37 30.22 10.49
N VAL A 358 -5.59 31.29 10.59
CA VAL A 358 -6.04 32.62 10.16
C VAL A 358 -5.93 32.69 8.64
N VAL A 359 -7.03 33.03 7.96
CA VAL A 359 -6.99 33.27 6.52
C VAL A 359 -6.38 34.66 6.27
N GLY A 360 -5.18 34.67 5.70
CA GLY A 360 -4.35 35.87 5.54
C GLY A 360 -4.91 36.88 4.53
N PHE A 361 -4.80 38.17 4.86
CA PHE A 361 -5.33 39.31 4.08
C PHE A 361 -4.72 39.51 2.68
N LYS A 362 -3.60 38.85 2.34
CA LYS A 362 -2.84 39.12 1.11
C LYS A 362 -3.52 38.69 -0.19
N GLN A 363 -4.70 38.05 -0.16
CA GLN A 363 -5.54 37.90 -1.36
C GLN A 363 -5.88 39.25 -2.03
N LYS A 364 -5.82 40.38 -1.31
CA LYS A 364 -6.28 41.69 -1.81
C LYS A 364 -5.22 42.60 -2.43
N LYS A 365 -3.92 42.30 -2.35
CA LYS A 365 -2.91 43.12 -3.08
C LYS A 365 -2.88 42.70 -4.55
N LYS A 366 -3.60 43.46 -5.40
CA LYS A 366 -3.55 43.40 -6.87
C LYS A 366 -2.10 43.25 -7.35
N GLY A 367 -1.71 42.05 -7.79
CA GLY A 367 -0.41 41.79 -8.39
C GLY A 367 0.30 40.51 -7.97
N SER A 368 -0.13 39.80 -6.92
CA SER A 368 0.40 38.45 -6.67
C SER A 368 -0.20 37.46 -7.67
N LEU A 369 0.65 36.89 -8.54
CA LEU A 369 0.29 35.81 -9.47
C LEU A 369 0.01 34.53 -8.68
N ILE A 370 -1.20 34.40 -8.13
CA ILE A 370 -1.70 33.10 -7.68
C ILE A 370 -1.98 32.31 -8.96
N SER A 371 -1.43 31.10 -9.06
CA SER A 371 -1.76 30.18 -10.15
C SER A 371 -3.28 30.00 -10.22
N VAL A 372 -3.85 30.05 -11.43
CA VAL A 372 -5.29 29.80 -11.69
C VAL A 372 -5.75 28.47 -11.06
N GLU A 373 -4.84 27.51 -10.88
CA GLU A 373 -5.11 26.21 -10.28
C GLU A 373 -5.43 26.25 -8.77
N LEU A 374 -5.11 27.34 -8.07
CA LEU A 374 -5.27 27.49 -6.61
C LEU A 374 -6.43 28.41 -6.20
N LEU A 375 -7.34 28.77 -7.13
CA LEU A 375 -8.41 29.75 -6.86
C LEU A 375 -9.35 29.38 -5.71
N ASP A 376 -9.54 28.08 -5.45
CA ASP A 376 -10.41 27.59 -4.36
C ASP A 376 -9.69 27.46 -3.02
N ALA A 377 -8.37 27.61 -3.00
CA ALA A 377 -7.55 27.55 -1.80
C ALA A 377 -7.35 28.95 -1.22
N GLN A 378 -7.32 29.03 0.10
CA GLN A 378 -7.10 30.26 0.84
C GLN A 378 -5.68 30.27 1.41
N TRP A 379 -5.02 31.44 1.35
CA TRP A 379 -3.78 31.64 2.08
C TRP A 379 -4.08 31.56 3.58
N ILE A 380 -3.46 30.61 4.27
CA ILE A 380 -3.54 30.50 5.73
C ILE A 380 -2.22 30.90 6.36
N VAL A 381 -2.29 31.49 7.55
CA VAL A 381 -1.14 31.88 8.38
C VAL A 381 -1.35 31.35 9.80
N GLY A 382 -0.30 31.45 10.63
CA GLY A 382 -0.39 31.14 12.05
C GLY A 382 -1.47 31.97 12.79
N PRO A 383 -1.80 31.62 14.03
CA PRO A 383 -2.90 32.24 14.79
C PRO A 383 -2.76 33.74 15.03
N GLU A 384 -1.53 34.25 15.02
CA GLU A 384 -1.27 35.67 15.08
C GLU A 384 -1.34 36.23 13.66
N ASN A 385 -2.37 37.06 13.37
CA ASN A 385 -2.47 37.79 12.11
C ASN A 385 -1.34 38.83 12.02
N CYS A 386 -0.16 38.36 11.62
CA CYS A 386 1.08 39.10 11.76
C CYS A 386 1.54 39.65 10.41
N ASP A 387 1.48 40.97 10.28
CA ASP A 387 2.12 41.64 9.14
C ASP A 387 3.66 41.48 9.15
N ASN A 388 4.25 41.08 10.28
CA ASN A 388 5.70 40.88 10.51
C ASN A 388 6.01 39.58 11.30
N CYS A 389 5.43 38.43 10.95
CA CYS A 389 5.87 37.18 11.60
C CYS A 389 7.32 36.85 11.26
N THR A 390 8.16 36.77 12.28
CA THR A 390 9.46 36.11 12.24
C THR A 390 9.42 34.70 12.82
N SER A 391 8.27 34.28 13.35
CA SER A 391 8.05 32.96 13.93
C SER A 391 7.65 31.96 12.85
N ASP A 392 8.21 30.76 12.97
CA ASP A 392 7.76 29.58 12.22
C ASP A 392 6.35 29.22 12.66
N PHE A 393 5.59 28.56 11.78
CA PHE A 393 4.29 28.03 12.15
C PHE A 393 4.08 26.62 11.57
N TYR A 394 3.28 25.85 12.30
CA TYR A 394 2.95 24.45 12.03
C TYR A 394 1.46 24.36 11.79
N CYS A 395 1.04 23.76 10.68
CA CYS A 395 -0.37 23.62 10.34
C CYS A 395 -0.74 22.15 10.09
N ARG A 396 -1.92 21.77 10.57
CA ARG A 396 -2.48 20.43 10.49
C ARG A 396 -3.95 20.46 10.09
N LYS A 397 -4.36 19.50 9.27
CA LYS A 397 -5.79 19.21 9.00
C LYS A 397 -6.07 17.75 9.32
N LYS A 398 -6.93 17.53 10.30
CA LYS A 398 -7.45 16.21 10.67
C LYS A 398 -8.83 16.07 10.02
N ASP A 399 -9.01 15.06 9.17
CA ASP A 399 -10.33 14.78 8.64
C ASP A 399 -11.17 14.06 9.69
N ILE A 400 -12.24 14.70 10.14
CA ILE A 400 -13.19 14.14 11.11
C ILE A 400 -14.38 13.57 10.32
N GLY A 401 -14.14 12.49 9.61
CA GLY A 401 -15.20 11.60 9.13
C GLY A 401 -14.73 10.18 9.42
N TRP A 402 -15.26 9.42 10.38
CA TRP A 402 -16.65 9.25 10.79
C TRP A 402 -16.77 9.30 12.32
N VAL A 403 -17.55 10.24 12.85
CA VAL A 403 -18.14 10.06 14.18
C VAL A 403 -19.32 9.12 13.98
N THR A 404 -19.20 7.86 14.40
CA THR A 404 -20.36 7.01 14.62
C THR A 404 -21.18 7.65 15.75
N SER A 405 -22.14 8.50 15.38
CA SER A 405 -23.23 8.86 16.28
C SER A 405 -24.07 7.61 16.50
N GLY A 406 -23.83 6.95 17.62
CA GLY A 406 -24.54 5.74 18.02
C GLY A 406 -24.44 5.56 19.52
N THR A 407 -25.06 6.47 20.27
CA THR A 407 -25.51 6.21 21.63
C THR A 407 -26.62 5.16 21.59
N CYS A 408 -26.33 3.98 22.13
CA CYS A 408 -27.16 3.25 23.09
C CYS A 408 -26.23 2.40 23.96
#